data_AF-A0A814K4X7-F1
#
_entry.id   AF-A0A814K4X7-F1
#
_cell.length_a   1.000
_cell.length_b   1.000
_cell.length_c   1.000
_cell.angle_alpha   90.00
_cell.angle_beta   90.00
_cell.angle_gamma   90.00
#
_symmetry.space_group_name_H-M   'P 1'
#
loop_
_entity.id
_entity.type
_entity.pdbx_description
1 polymer ?
#
loop_
_entity_poly.entity_id
_entity_poly.type
_entity_poly.pdbx_seq_one_letter_code
_entity_poly.pdbx_strand_id
1 'polypeptide(L)'
;MTTNTNDSEDAFESLEVSIPRPVRFWLFLLSDFPSIICSFILLIYFFKNQTARQTLNNHVIIILIIFGLGVELIDVPSHLAYIINSGIVKPSTAATCLIWWFVTYGLYNGEQIFLAWAAIERHILIFNAQWTLTKRGQFYAHYLPLIILLLYVLLFYIYAIFLFPCENTYDYTLPVCNASPCYQDDPIMGMWDFIVNNLLPGLLIAFVSIILLVRVIRQKRRLKQQIQWHKYRRMTIQLLSMAILAIIFILPLNLLSLAHLCGLSEDIGAEEEQYLFYIAYIFTFLIPIVCLYSTPELYKKIKMKLWCRRQHRIGVNTINDRTNNTIRQ
;
A
#
# COMPACT_ATOMS: atom_id res chain seq x y z
N MET A 1 27.52 22.51 -36.49
CA MET A 1 27.21 22.25 -35.07
C MET A 1 26.66 20.84 -34.99
N THR A 2 27.53 19.86 -34.75
CA THR A 2 27.16 18.49 -34.42
C THR A 2 26.91 18.45 -32.91
N THR A 3 25.64 18.42 -32.52
CA THR A 3 25.23 18.16 -31.13
C THR A 3 25.63 16.72 -30.78
N ASN A 4 26.52 16.58 -29.80
CA ASN A 4 26.91 15.29 -29.23
C ASN A 4 25.68 14.62 -28.62
N THR A 5 25.22 13.53 -29.25
CA THR A 5 24.13 12.68 -28.75
C THR A 5 24.51 11.84 -27.53
N ASN A 6 25.79 11.77 -27.19
CA ASN A 6 26.27 10.95 -26.07
C ASN A 6 25.96 11.58 -24.71
N ASP A 7 25.91 12.92 -24.61
CA ASP A 7 25.69 13.60 -23.32
C ASP A 7 24.26 13.40 -22.78
N SER A 8 23.28 13.09 -23.65
CA SER A 8 21.89 12.84 -23.24
C SER A 8 21.61 11.40 -22.81
N GLU A 9 22.38 10.42 -23.28
CA GLU A 9 22.22 9.02 -22.86
C GLU A 9 22.77 8.81 -21.44
N ASP A 10 23.91 9.45 -21.11
CA ASP A 10 24.54 9.34 -19.78
C ASP A 10 23.70 9.98 -18.67
N ALA A 11 23.01 11.11 -18.94
CA ALA A 11 22.15 11.77 -17.94
C ALA A 11 20.93 10.90 -17.56
N PHE A 12 20.39 10.17 -18.54
CA PHE A 12 19.23 9.31 -18.36
C PHE A 12 19.54 8.06 -17.53
N GLU A 13 20.72 7.45 -17.72
CA GLU A 13 21.12 6.24 -17.00
C GLU A 13 21.35 6.52 -15.50
N SER A 14 21.68 7.76 -15.13
CA SER A 14 21.93 8.15 -13.74
C SER A 14 20.66 8.26 -12.87
N LEU A 15 19.48 8.43 -13.48
CA LEU A 15 18.20 8.63 -12.78
C LEU A 15 17.34 7.36 -12.69
N GLU A 16 17.71 6.29 -13.39
CA GLU A 16 17.04 4.99 -13.28
C GLU A 16 17.79 4.03 -12.36
N VAL A 17 17.05 3.31 -11.53
CA VAL A 17 17.62 2.24 -10.70
C VAL A 17 18.40 1.24 -11.58
N SER A 18 19.62 0.89 -11.16
CA SER A 18 20.56 0.03 -11.90
C SER A 18 20.12 -1.44 -12.08
N ILE A 19 18.85 -1.76 -11.77
CA ILE A 19 18.23 -3.05 -12.07
C ILE A 19 17.87 -3.10 -13.56
N PRO A 20 18.24 -4.18 -14.29
CA PRO A 20 17.85 -4.35 -15.69
C PRO A 20 16.35 -4.21 -15.91
N ARG A 21 15.95 -3.42 -16.92
CA ARG A 21 14.54 -3.14 -17.28
C ARG A 21 13.66 -4.41 -17.37
N PRO A 22 14.10 -5.53 -17.99
CA PRO A 22 13.30 -6.75 -18.03
C PRO A 22 13.03 -7.35 -16.65
N VAL A 23 14.00 -7.28 -15.74
CA VAL A 23 13.85 -7.80 -14.37
C VAL A 23 12.84 -6.95 -13.61
N ARG A 24 12.94 -5.61 -13.70
CA ARG A 24 11.98 -4.68 -13.09
C ARG A 24 10.55 -4.94 -13.57
N PHE A 25 10.39 -5.10 -14.89
CA PHE A 25 9.11 -5.37 -15.53
C PHE A 25 8.45 -6.63 -14.96
N TRP A 26 9.17 -7.76 -14.96
CA TRP A 26 8.62 -9.03 -14.48
C TRP A 26 8.36 -9.01 -12.98
N LEU A 27 9.21 -8.36 -12.18
CA LEU A 27 9.03 -8.30 -10.74
C LEU A 27 7.79 -7.48 -10.34
N PHE A 28 7.56 -6.33 -10.98
CA PHE A 28 6.32 -5.57 -10.80
C PHE A 28 5.11 -6.35 -11.30
N LEU A 29 5.13 -6.88 -12.52
CA LEU A 29 3.98 -7.60 -13.07
C LEU A 29 3.59 -8.84 -12.24
N LEU A 30 4.58 -9.62 -11.78
CA LEU A 30 4.33 -10.83 -10.98
C LEU A 30 3.88 -10.52 -9.54
N SER A 31 4.25 -9.35 -9.00
CA SER A 31 3.83 -8.92 -7.67
C SER A 31 2.46 -8.23 -7.69
N ASP A 32 2.20 -7.42 -8.71
CA ASP A 32 0.98 -6.63 -8.89
C ASP A 32 -0.23 -7.53 -9.20
N PHE A 33 -0.09 -8.47 -10.13
CA PHE A 33 -1.19 -9.36 -10.53
C PHE A 33 -1.86 -10.12 -9.36
N PRO A 34 -1.12 -10.84 -8.48
CA PRO A 34 -1.73 -11.49 -7.33
C PRO A 34 -2.26 -10.48 -6.31
N SER A 35 -1.64 -9.30 -6.20
CA SER A 35 -2.07 -8.23 -5.30
C SER A 35 -3.45 -7.70 -5.68
N ILE A 36 -3.63 -7.31 -6.94
CA ILE A 36 -4.91 -6.85 -7.51
C ILE A 36 -6.01 -7.89 -7.30
N ILE A 37 -5.71 -9.18 -7.55
CA ILE A 37 -6.68 -10.27 -7.31
C ILE A 37 -7.08 -10.31 -5.83
N CYS A 38 -6.12 -10.20 -4.90
CA CYS A 38 -6.40 -10.17 -3.47
C CYS A 38 -7.24 -8.96 -3.08
N SER A 39 -6.90 -7.77 -3.60
CA SER A 39 -7.62 -6.52 -3.40
C SER A 39 -9.10 -6.65 -3.81
N PHE A 40 -9.38 -7.14 -5.03
CA PHE A 40 -10.74 -7.37 -5.49
C PHE A 40 -11.49 -8.41 -4.66
N ILE A 41 -10.86 -9.54 -4.32
CA ILE A 41 -11.49 -10.58 -3.48
C ILE A 41 -11.90 -9.99 -2.12
N LEU A 42 -11.02 -9.21 -1.50
CA LEU A 42 -11.28 -8.56 -0.21
C LEU A 42 -12.40 -7.52 -0.30
N LEU A 43 -12.35 -6.63 -1.29
CA LEU A 43 -13.39 -5.63 -1.50
C LEU A 43 -14.75 -6.29 -1.75
N ILE A 44 -14.83 -7.29 -2.63
CA ILE A 44 -16.07 -8.04 -2.87
C ILE A 44 -16.57 -8.70 -1.58
N TYR A 45 -15.68 -9.26 -0.75
CA TYR A 45 -16.04 -9.85 0.53
C TYR A 45 -16.62 -8.80 1.50
N PHE A 46 -15.96 -7.64 1.65
CA PHE A 46 -16.43 -6.57 2.53
C PHE A 46 -17.75 -5.94 2.03
N PHE A 47 -17.94 -5.79 0.72
CA PHE A 47 -19.19 -5.26 0.17
C PHE A 47 -20.35 -6.24 0.30
N LYS A 48 -20.12 -7.54 0.11
CA LYS A 48 -21.16 -8.57 0.23
C LYS A 48 -21.50 -8.94 1.66
N ASN A 49 -20.53 -8.89 2.59
CA ASN A 49 -20.73 -9.30 3.97
C ASN A 49 -20.99 -8.08 4.87
N GLN A 50 -22.26 -7.79 5.15
CA GLN A 50 -22.66 -6.67 6.00
C GLN A 50 -22.02 -6.73 7.40
N THR A 51 -21.90 -7.91 8.01
CA THR A 51 -21.28 -8.08 9.33
C THR A 51 -19.79 -7.72 9.30
N ALA A 52 -19.09 -8.11 8.24
CA ALA A 52 -17.69 -7.72 8.06
C ALA A 52 -17.59 -6.19 7.87
N ARG A 53 -18.43 -5.60 7.02
CA ARG A 53 -18.44 -4.14 6.82
C ARG A 53 -18.72 -3.36 8.11
N GLN A 54 -19.63 -3.82 8.95
CA GLN A 54 -20.00 -3.13 10.20
C GLN A 54 -18.92 -3.20 11.30
N THR A 55 -17.88 -4.01 11.12
CA THR A 55 -16.78 -4.07 12.09
C THR A 55 -15.87 -2.86 11.90
N LEU A 56 -15.74 -2.00 12.92
CA LEU A 56 -15.00 -0.73 12.86
C LEU A 56 -13.62 -0.85 12.21
N ASN A 57 -12.82 -1.84 12.64
CA ASN A 57 -11.48 -2.09 12.12
C ASN A 57 -11.41 -2.30 10.60
N ASN A 58 -12.48 -2.82 10.00
CA ASN A 58 -12.50 -3.12 8.58
C ASN A 58 -12.68 -1.87 7.72
N HIS A 59 -13.19 -0.76 8.27
CA HIS A 59 -13.34 0.49 7.51
C HIS A 59 -11.98 1.04 7.07
N VAL A 60 -10.99 1.08 7.96
CA VAL A 60 -9.64 1.55 7.59
C VAL A 60 -9.00 0.61 6.57
N ILE A 61 -9.16 -0.70 6.75
CA ILE A 61 -8.66 -1.71 5.81
C ILE A 61 -9.29 -1.53 4.43
N ILE A 62 -10.59 -1.23 4.35
CA ILE A 62 -11.27 -0.97 3.07
C ILE A 62 -10.65 0.26 2.39
N ILE A 63 -10.40 1.35 3.14
CA ILE A 63 -9.76 2.56 2.60
C ILE A 63 -8.35 2.24 2.10
N LEU A 64 -7.54 1.54 2.90
CA LEU A 64 -6.19 1.11 2.51
C LEU A 64 -6.22 0.28 1.22
N ILE A 65 -7.13 -0.69 1.11
CA ILE A 65 -7.24 -1.52 -0.11
C ILE A 65 -7.71 -0.70 -1.31
N ILE A 66 -8.59 0.30 -1.12
CA ILE A 66 -9.03 1.18 -2.22
C ILE A 66 -7.87 2.05 -2.71
N PHE A 67 -7.07 2.61 -1.79
CA PHE A 67 -5.92 3.45 -2.12
C PHE A 67 -4.85 2.61 -2.83
N GLY A 68 -4.49 1.46 -2.26
CA GLY A 68 -3.54 0.53 -2.86
C GLY A 68 -4.01 0.03 -4.22
N LEU A 69 -5.29 -0.30 -4.39
CA LEU A 69 -5.84 -0.67 -5.70
C LEU A 69 -5.76 0.49 -6.70
N GLY A 70 -5.90 1.74 -6.25
CA GLY A 70 -5.69 2.91 -7.09
C GLY A 70 -4.24 3.02 -7.59
N VAL A 71 -3.27 2.79 -6.70
CA VAL A 71 -1.84 2.72 -7.04
C VAL A 71 -1.56 1.56 -8.00
N GLU A 72 -2.05 0.36 -7.69
CA GLU A 72 -1.89 -0.85 -8.52
C GLU A 72 -2.54 -0.73 -9.90
N LEU A 73 -3.64 0.00 -10.06
CA LEU A 73 -4.34 0.11 -11.35
C LEU A 73 -3.89 1.30 -12.21
N ILE A 74 -3.20 2.29 -11.64
CA ILE A 74 -2.83 3.51 -12.37
C ILE A 74 -1.31 3.68 -12.39
N ASP A 75 -0.67 3.70 -11.22
CA ASP A 75 0.76 3.99 -11.11
C ASP A 75 1.62 2.82 -11.63
N VAL A 76 1.33 1.59 -11.20
CA VAL A 76 2.10 0.41 -11.61
C VAL A 76 2.01 0.14 -13.12
N PRO A 77 0.82 0.19 -13.76
CA PRO A 77 0.72 0.06 -15.21
C PRO A 77 1.41 1.20 -15.96
N SER A 78 1.41 2.42 -15.41
CA SER A 78 2.14 3.56 -15.99
C SER A 78 3.65 3.31 -15.94
N HIS A 79 4.18 2.77 -14.84
CA HIS A 79 5.57 2.33 -14.75
C HIS A 79 5.90 1.20 -15.74
N LEU A 80 5.05 0.17 -15.84
CA LEU A 80 5.24 -0.92 -16.79
C LEU A 80 5.20 -0.42 -18.24
N ALA A 81 4.29 0.50 -18.56
CA ALA A 81 4.19 1.12 -19.87
C ALA A 81 5.43 1.96 -20.19
N TYR A 82 5.96 2.71 -19.23
CA TYR A 82 7.22 3.44 -19.37
C TYR A 82 8.39 2.49 -19.70
N ILE A 83 8.52 1.37 -18.97
CA ILE A 83 9.57 0.37 -19.21
C ILE A 83 9.44 -0.26 -20.62
N ILE A 84 8.22 -0.61 -21.04
CA ILE A 84 7.97 -1.19 -22.39
C ILE A 84 8.27 -0.17 -23.48
N ASN A 85 7.93 1.10 -23.29
CA ASN A 85 8.10 2.16 -24.28
C ASN A 85 9.52 2.75 -24.30
N SER A 86 10.53 1.96 -23.90
CA SER A 86 11.94 2.35 -23.91
C SER A 86 12.27 3.54 -23.01
N GLY A 87 11.48 3.79 -21.97
CA GLY A 87 11.66 4.92 -21.06
C GLY A 87 10.96 6.20 -21.54
N ILE A 88 9.84 6.07 -22.24
CA ILE A 88 9.03 7.23 -22.65
C ILE A 88 7.61 7.08 -22.10
N VAL A 89 7.14 8.09 -21.38
CA VAL A 89 5.77 8.17 -20.86
C VAL A 89 4.79 8.37 -22.02
N LYS A 90 3.81 7.48 -22.12
CA LYS A 90 2.71 7.55 -23.11
C LYS A 90 1.35 7.44 -22.43
N PRO A 91 0.37 8.30 -22.78
CA PRO A 91 0.50 9.42 -23.72
C PRO A 91 1.32 10.56 -23.10
N SER A 92 2.13 11.24 -23.92
CA SER A 92 3.01 12.33 -23.49
C SER A 92 2.21 13.62 -23.32
N THR A 93 1.35 13.65 -22.29
CA THR A 93 0.48 14.77 -21.97
C THR A 93 0.61 15.15 -20.50
N ALA A 94 0.51 16.45 -20.21
CA ALA A 94 0.54 16.96 -18.84
C ALA A 94 -0.53 16.30 -17.94
N ALA A 95 -1.72 16.04 -18.48
CA ALA A 95 -2.79 15.38 -17.74
C ALA A 95 -2.40 13.98 -17.24
N THR A 96 -1.68 13.20 -18.06
CA THR A 96 -1.17 11.88 -17.65
C THR A 96 -0.22 12.01 -16.47
N CYS A 97 0.70 12.97 -16.52
CA CYS A 97 1.68 13.20 -15.46
C CYS A 97 1.03 13.68 -14.16
N LEU A 98 0.08 14.62 -14.24
CA LEU A 98 -0.65 15.10 -13.06
C LEU A 98 -1.46 14.00 -12.38
N ILE A 99 -2.13 13.14 -13.17
CA ILE A 99 -2.85 11.97 -12.63
C ILE A 99 -1.87 10.99 -12.01
N TRP A 100 -0.74 10.74 -12.68
CA TRP A 100 0.29 9.84 -12.18
C TRP A 100 0.81 10.35 -10.84
N TRP A 101 1.29 11.59 -10.74
CA TRP A 101 1.72 12.21 -9.47
C TRP A 101 0.65 12.16 -8.38
N PHE A 102 -0.62 12.41 -8.72
CA PHE A 102 -1.70 12.34 -7.74
C PHE A 102 -1.85 10.94 -7.14
N VAL A 103 -1.68 9.90 -7.94
CA VAL A 103 -1.71 8.52 -7.46
C VAL A 103 -0.42 8.19 -6.71
N THR A 104 0.74 8.49 -7.27
CA THR A 104 2.07 8.17 -6.71
C THR A 104 2.31 8.85 -5.37
N TYR A 105 1.98 10.14 -5.24
CA TYR A 105 2.19 10.86 -3.98
C TYR A 105 0.93 10.84 -3.13
N GLY A 106 -0.22 11.12 -3.72
CA GLY A 106 -1.45 11.29 -2.96
C GLY A 106 -2.01 10.02 -2.36
N LEU A 107 -2.24 8.99 -3.19
CA LEU A 107 -2.79 7.73 -2.70
C LEU A 107 -1.76 6.95 -1.89
N TYR A 108 -0.49 6.91 -2.32
CA TYR A 108 0.57 6.20 -1.60
C TYR A 108 0.84 6.77 -0.20
N ASN A 109 1.06 8.08 -0.07
CA ASN A 109 1.23 8.70 1.26
C ASN A 109 -0.06 8.60 2.07
N GLY A 110 -1.22 8.65 1.39
CA GLY A 110 -2.51 8.32 1.99
C GLY A 110 -2.52 6.94 2.67
N GLU A 111 -1.98 5.89 2.04
CA GLU A 111 -1.87 4.56 2.64
C GLU A 111 -1.10 4.60 3.96
N GLN A 112 0.03 5.32 4.00
CA GLN A 112 0.83 5.48 5.21
C GLN A 112 0.08 6.22 6.31
N ILE A 113 -0.57 7.33 5.98
CA ILE A 113 -1.37 8.13 6.93
C ILE A 113 -2.50 7.27 7.52
N PHE A 114 -3.23 6.54 6.69
CA PHE A 114 -4.31 5.66 7.15
C PHE A 114 -3.79 4.45 7.94
N LEU A 115 -2.60 3.93 7.63
CA LEU A 115 -1.98 2.88 8.41
C LEU A 115 -1.52 3.39 9.78
N ALA A 116 -0.99 4.61 9.87
CA ALA A 116 -0.67 5.27 11.13
C ALA A 116 -1.94 5.45 11.98
N TRP A 117 -3.03 5.92 11.37
CA TRP A 117 -4.32 6.00 12.04
C TRP A 117 -4.84 4.64 12.48
N ALA A 118 -4.74 3.60 11.64
CA ALA A 118 -5.13 2.24 12.00
C ALA A 118 -4.38 1.73 13.24
N ALA A 119 -3.11 2.12 13.40
CA ALA A 119 -2.32 1.79 14.56
C ALA A 119 -2.85 2.46 15.84
N ILE A 120 -3.14 3.76 15.76
CA ILE A 120 -3.71 4.55 16.86
C ILE A 120 -5.11 4.04 17.23
N GLU A 121 -5.98 3.85 16.24
CA GLU A 121 -7.35 3.37 16.41
C GLU A 121 -7.38 2.00 17.11
N ARG A 122 -6.50 1.06 16.73
CA ARG A 122 -6.44 -0.26 17.41
C ARG A 122 -6.01 -0.14 18.86
N HIS A 123 -5.12 0.79 19.17
CA HIS A 123 -4.76 1.06 20.55
C HIS A 123 -5.97 1.60 21.34
N ILE A 124 -6.78 2.49 20.76
CA ILE A 124 -8.02 3.00 21.37
C ILE A 124 -9.03 1.86 21.56
N LEU A 125 -9.28 1.04 20.54
CA LEU A 125 -10.27 -0.04 20.58
C LEU A 125 -9.94 -1.13 21.61
N ILE A 126 -8.65 -1.46 21.78
CA ILE A 126 -8.23 -2.52 22.72
C ILE A 126 -8.22 -2.03 24.16
N PHE A 127 -7.70 -0.83 24.43
CA PHE A 127 -7.47 -0.36 25.80
C PHE A 127 -8.57 0.57 26.32
N ASN A 128 -9.32 1.23 25.44
CA ASN A 128 -10.38 2.18 25.79
C ASN A 128 -11.72 1.76 25.20
N ALA A 129 -12.06 0.47 25.32
CA ALA A 129 -13.29 -0.10 24.74
C ALA A 129 -14.56 0.69 25.14
N GLN A 130 -14.59 1.27 26.35
CA GLN A 130 -15.68 2.11 26.85
C GLN A 130 -16.03 3.28 25.92
N TRP A 131 -15.04 3.90 25.29
CA TRP A 131 -15.26 5.02 24.37
C TRP A 131 -15.99 4.56 23.11
N THR A 132 -15.78 3.32 22.71
CA THR A 132 -16.41 2.73 21.52
C THR A 132 -17.70 1.97 21.81
N LEU A 133 -18.20 1.98 23.05
CA LEU A 133 -19.49 1.36 23.39
C LEU A 133 -20.69 2.22 22.95
N THR A 134 -20.56 3.54 23.01
CA THR A 134 -21.65 4.46 22.64
C THR A 134 -21.54 4.89 21.19
N LYS A 135 -22.68 5.08 20.50
CA LYS A 135 -22.68 5.58 19.11
C LYS A 135 -21.96 6.92 18.95
N ARG A 136 -22.12 7.81 19.94
CA ARG A 136 -21.46 9.11 19.97
C ARG A 136 -19.95 8.95 20.10
N GLY A 137 -19.48 8.10 21.02
CA GLY A 137 -18.05 7.83 21.19
C GLY A 137 -17.44 7.12 19.98
N GLN A 138 -18.16 6.20 19.33
CA GLN A 138 -17.74 5.62 18.05
C GLN A 138 -17.58 6.68 16.96
N PHE A 139 -18.51 7.63 16.86
CA PHE A 139 -18.41 8.71 15.87
C PHE A 139 -17.11 9.52 16.05
N TYR A 140 -16.82 9.98 17.26
CA TYR A 140 -15.63 10.80 17.52
C TYR A 140 -14.31 10.01 17.48
N ALA A 141 -14.31 8.76 17.95
CA ALA A 141 -13.09 7.96 18.04
C ALA A 141 -12.73 7.23 16.74
N HIS A 142 -13.68 7.06 15.82
CA HIS A 142 -13.50 6.25 14.60
C HIS A 142 -13.84 7.02 13.32
N TYR A 143 -15.10 7.43 13.17
CA TYR A 143 -15.60 7.96 11.90
C TYR A 143 -15.09 9.37 11.61
N LEU A 144 -15.07 10.25 12.61
CA LEU A 144 -14.65 11.63 12.44
C LEU A 144 -13.16 11.73 12.03
N PRO A 145 -12.20 11.06 12.70
CA PRO A 145 -10.81 11.06 12.26
C PRO A 145 -10.64 10.50 10.85
N LEU A 146 -11.33 9.42 10.50
CA LEU A 146 -11.27 8.86 9.15
C LEU A 146 -11.76 9.83 8.09
N ILE A 147 -12.86 10.53 8.32
CA ILE A 147 -13.39 11.54 7.40
C ILE A 147 -12.42 12.71 7.28
N ILE A 148 -11.89 13.21 8.40
CA ILE A 148 -10.93 14.32 8.40
C ILE A 148 -9.65 13.94 7.64
N LEU A 149 -9.09 12.76 7.90
CA LEU A 149 -7.89 12.29 7.21
C LEU A 149 -8.14 12.08 5.70
N LEU A 150 -9.31 11.53 5.33
CA LEU A 150 -9.67 11.35 3.93
C LEU A 150 -9.78 12.69 3.21
N LEU A 151 -10.48 13.65 3.80
CA LEU A 151 -10.60 15.00 3.25
C LEU A 151 -9.24 15.71 3.20
N TYR A 152 -8.42 15.56 4.24
CA TYR A 152 -7.07 16.12 4.29
C TYR A 152 -6.21 15.63 3.13
N VAL A 153 -6.08 14.31 2.95
CA VAL A 153 -5.27 13.73 1.87
C VAL A 153 -5.78 14.22 0.51
N LEU A 154 -7.09 14.12 0.26
CA LEU A 154 -7.64 14.52 -1.03
C LEU A 154 -7.45 16.03 -1.30
N LEU A 155 -7.80 16.89 -0.34
CA LEU A 155 -7.70 18.34 -0.52
C LEU A 155 -6.25 18.80 -0.63
N PHE A 156 -5.35 18.26 0.18
CA PHE A 156 -3.92 18.60 0.15
C PHE A 156 -3.32 18.27 -1.22
N TYR A 157 -3.47 17.03 -1.71
CA TYR A 157 -2.85 16.64 -2.98
C TYR A 157 -3.58 17.20 -4.20
N ILE A 158 -4.89 17.45 -4.13
CA ILE A 158 -5.58 18.21 -5.19
C ILE A 158 -4.98 19.63 -5.27
N TYR A 159 -4.80 20.29 -4.13
CA TYR A 159 -4.23 21.63 -4.10
C TYR A 159 -2.76 21.64 -4.54
N ALA A 160 -1.92 20.80 -3.94
CA ALA A 160 -0.47 20.77 -4.18
C ALA A 160 -0.12 20.45 -5.65
N ILE A 161 -0.85 19.51 -6.27
CA ILE A 161 -0.52 19.05 -7.63
C ILE A 161 -1.22 19.87 -8.71
N PHE A 162 -2.49 20.23 -8.53
CA PHE A 162 -3.28 20.86 -9.60
C PHE A 162 -3.42 22.38 -9.48
N LEU A 163 -3.31 22.94 -8.27
CA LEU A 163 -3.66 24.33 -7.99
C LEU A 163 -2.51 25.17 -7.44
N PHE A 164 -1.40 24.56 -7.01
CA PHE A 164 -0.27 25.27 -6.44
C PHE A 164 0.38 26.16 -7.52
N PRO A 165 0.71 27.43 -7.21
CA PRO A 165 1.12 28.42 -8.21
C PRO A 165 2.60 28.28 -8.60
N CYS A 166 2.99 27.12 -9.11
CA CYS A 166 4.28 26.88 -9.74
C CYS A 166 4.11 26.30 -11.15
N GLU A 167 5.11 26.49 -11.99
CA GLU A 167 5.12 25.94 -13.35
C GLU A 167 5.71 24.53 -13.32
N ASN A 168 4.88 23.52 -13.58
CA ASN A 168 5.34 22.15 -13.69
C ASN A 168 6.15 21.95 -14.98
N THR A 169 7.34 21.38 -14.85
CA THR A 169 8.14 20.89 -15.98
C THR A 169 7.87 19.42 -16.20
N TYR A 170 7.50 19.05 -17.43
CA TYR A 170 7.19 17.67 -17.79
C TYR A 170 8.30 17.12 -18.68
N ASP A 171 9.08 16.20 -18.14
CA ASP A 171 10.01 15.39 -18.91
C ASP A 171 9.45 13.98 -19.08
N TYR A 172 8.91 13.71 -20.27
CA TYR A 172 8.33 12.41 -20.60
C TYR A 172 9.37 11.32 -20.81
N THR A 173 10.66 11.65 -20.81
CA THR A 173 11.74 10.65 -20.83
C THR A 173 12.07 10.19 -19.41
N LEU A 174 11.71 10.95 -18.38
CA LEU A 174 11.99 10.55 -16.99
C LEU A 174 10.84 9.75 -16.37
N PRO A 175 11.14 8.87 -15.39
CA PRO A 175 10.11 8.16 -14.64
C PRO A 175 9.20 9.16 -13.93
N VAL A 176 7.90 8.84 -13.87
CA VAL A 176 6.88 9.70 -13.25
C VAL A 176 6.92 11.14 -13.80
N CYS A 177 7.25 11.31 -15.08
CA CYS A 177 7.25 12.60 -15.78
C CYS A 177 8.13 13.70 -15.16
N ASN A 178 9.43 13.46 -14.98
CA ASN A 178 10.40 14.35 -14.31
C ASN A 178 10.59 14.09 -12.80
N ALA A 179 10.40 12.84 -12.35
CA ALA A 179 10.57 12.37 -10.97
C ALA A 179 9.62 13.00 -9.94
N SER A 180 9.44 14.33 -9.90
CA SER A 180 8.64 15.06 -8.90
C SER A 180 7.89 16.28 -9.48
N PRO A 181 6.75 16.66 -8.88
CA PRO A 181 6.02 17.89 -9.21
C PRO A 181 6.68 19.15 -8.60
N CYS A 182 6.49 20.32 -9.23
CA CYS A 182 7.19 21.56 -8.84
C CYS A 182 6.90 22.05 -7.41
N TYR A 183 5.82 21.61 -6.76
CA TYR A 183 5.56 22.00 -5.37
C TYR A 183 6.59 21.41 -4.40
N GLN A 184 7.26 20.31 -4.76
CA GLN A 184 8.28 19.69 -3.91
C GLN A 184 9.55 20.52 -3.84
N ASP A 185 9.83 21.34 -4.85
CA ASP A 185 10.95 22.29 -4.85
C ASP A 185 10.66 23.52 -3.97
N ASP A 186 9.39 23.80 -3.66
CA ASP A 186 9.04 24.85 -2.71
C ASP A 186 9.43 24.41 -1.28
N PRO A 187 10.22 25.21 -0.54
CA PRO A 187 10.77 24.78 0.73
C PRO A 187 9.71 24.58 1.82
N ILE A 188 8.54 25.20 1.71
CA ILE A 188 7.47 25.06 2.69
C ILE A 188 6.61 23.85 2.32
N MET A 189 6.15 23.78 1.08
CA MET A 189 5.27 22.70 0.63
C MET A 189 5.99 21.36 0.54
N GLY A 190 7.19 21.32 -0.03
CA GLY A 190 8.01 20.11 -0.08
C GLY A 190 8.37 19.59 1.31
N MET A 191 8.79 20.48 2.21
CA MET A 191 9.08 20.10 3.60
C MET A 191 7.83 19.63 4.35
N TRP A 192 6.67 20.28 4.13
CA TRP A 192 5.42 19.84 4.73
C TRP A 192 5.03 18.45 4.25
N ASP A 193 5.09 18.20 2.95
CA ASP A 193 4.78 16.90 2.37
C ASP A 193 5.70 15.81 2.93
N PHE A 194 7.01 16.06 2.89
CA PHE A 194 7.99 15.12 3.41
C PHE A 194 7.81 14.84 4.90
N ILE A 195 7.76 15.88 5.74
CA ILE A 195 7.72 15.71 7.20
C ILE A 195 6.35 15.19 7.66
N VAL A 196 5.27 15.83 7.22
CA VAL A 196 3.92 15.59 7.77
C VAL A 196 3.22 14.44 7.08
N ASN A 197 3.37 14.28 5.76
CA ASN A 197 2.65 13.23 5.03
C ASN A 197 3.45 11.95 4.87
N ASN A 198 4.77 11.97 5.04
CA ASN A 198 5.61 10.80 4.85
C ASN A 198 6.35 10.37 6.13
N LEU A 199 7.28 11.19 6.63
CA LEU A 199 8.13 10.84 7.78
C LEU A 199 7.33 10.64 9.08
N LEU A 200 6.45 11.59 9.43
CA LEU A 200 5.67 11.54 10.68
C LEU A 200 4.74 10.31 10.73
N PRO A 201 3.95 9.96 9.70
CA PRO A 201 3.18 8.72 9.66
C PRO A 201 4.05 7.47 9.85
N GLY A 202 5.21 7.38 9.18
CA GLY A 202 6.15 6.27 9.34
C GLY A 202 6.63 6.11 10.79
N LEU A 203 7.04 7.22 11.42
CA LEU A 203 7.46 7.21 12.83
C LEU A 203 6.32 6.85 13.79
N LEU A 204 5.10 7.37 13.53
CA LEU A 204 3.91 7.03 14.32
C LEU A 204 3.55 5.55 14.20
N ILE A 205 3.61 4.97 13.00
CA ILE A 205 3.40 3.53 12.78
C ILE A 205 4.37 2.73 13.66
N ALA A 206 5.67 3.06 13.60
CA ALA A 206 6.69 2.36 14.36
C ALA A 206 6.47 2.48 15.87
N PHE A 207 6.33 3.71 16.36
CA PHE A 207 6.16 4.01 17.78
C PHE A 207 4.90 3.38 18.37
N VAL A 208 3.74 3.59 17.73
CA VAL A 208 2.46 3.08 18.21
C VAL A 208 2.42 1.55 18.14
N SER A 209 3.01 0.94 17.11
CA SER A 209 3.06 -0.53 16.99
C SER A 209 3.94 -1.17 18.07
N ILE A 210 5.06 -0.55 18.43
CA ILE A 210 5.90 -1.00 19.56
C ILE A 210 5.12 -0.90 20.87
N ILE A 211 4.46 0.23 21.13
CA ILE A 211 3.64 0.41 22.34
C ILE A 211 2.52 -0.63 22.40
N LEU A 212 1.81 -0.84 21.28
CA LEU A 212 0.75 -1.83 21.18
C LEU A 212 1.28 -3.23 21.51
N LEU A 213 2.40 -3.64 20.91
CA LEU A 213 3.03 -4.93 21.18
C LEU A 213 3.38 -5.12 22.67
N VAL A 214 4.05 -4.13 23.26
CA VAL A 214 4.44 -4.17 24.69
C VAL A 214 3.21 -4.29 25.58
N ARG A 215 2.16 -3.50 25.33
CA ARG A 215 0.93 -3.54 26.13
C ARG A 215 0.17 -4.84 25.97
N VAL A 216 0.06 -5.36 24.74
CA VAL A 216 -0.56 -6.66 24.45
C VAL A 216 0.15 -7.79 25.18
N ILE A 217 1.49 -7.80 25.21
CA ILE A 217 2.28 -8.78 25.98
C ILE A 217 2.03 -8.63 27.49
N ARG A 218 2.04 -7.40 28.02
CA ARG A 218 1.78 -7.14 29.45
C ARG A 218 0.37 -7.57 29.86
N GLN A 219 -0.63 -7.26 29.04
CA GLN A 219 -2.03 -7.62 29.30
C GLN A 219 -2.23 -9.13 29.26
N LYS A 220 -1.62 -9.82 28.29
CA LYS A 220 -1.64 -11.30 28.22
C LYS A 220 -1.07 -11.94 29.48
N ARG A 221 -0.01 -11.37 30.06
CA ARG A 221 0.58 -11.86 31.31
C ARG A 221 -0.35 -11.65 32.52
N ARG A 222 -1.10 -10.54 32.56
CA ARG A 222 -1.99 -10.20 33.68
C ARG A 222 -3.33 -10.95 33.63
N LEU A 223 -3.96 -11.03 32.47
CA LEU A 223 -5.29 -11.60 32.29
C LEU A 223 -5.18 -13.03 31.76
N LYS A 224 -5.21 -14.04 32.63
CA LYS A 224 -5.28 -15.47 32.27
C LYS A 224 -6.62 -15.88 31.60
N GLN A 225 -7.37 -14.96 31.00
CA GLN A 225 -8.69 -15.25 30.39
C GLN A 225 -8.56 -15.57 28.89
N GLN A 226 -8.94 -16.79 28.50
CA GLN A 226 -8.72 -17.31 27.14
C GLN A 226 -9.75 -16.86 26.08
N ILE A 227 -10.97 -16.50 26.46
CA ILE A 227 -12.11 -16.57 25.51
C ILE A 227 -12.17 -15.38 24.53
N GLN A 228 -11.95 -14.14 24.97
CA GLN A 228 -11.95 -12.98 24.04
C GLN A 228 -10.60 -12.70 23.38
N TRP A 229 -9.51 -13.29 23.90
CA TRP A 229 -8.15 -13.06 23.41
C TRP A 229 -7.95 -13.46 21.95
N HIS A 230 -8.61 -14.51 21.48
CA HIS A 230 -8.41 -15.04 20.13
C HIS A 230 -8.83 -14.05 19.04
N LYS A 231 -9.91 -13.30 19.28
CA LYS A 231 -10.41 -12.27 18.35
C LYS A 231 -9.46 -11.06 18.31
N TYR A 232 -9.06 -10.53 19.46
CA TYR A 232 -8.14 -9.38 19.54
C TYR A 232 -6.74 -9.72 19.03
N ARG A 233 -6.24 -10.94 19.29
CA ARG A 233 -4.94 -11.40 18.80
C ARG A 233 -4.85 -11.36 17.27
N ARG A 234 -5.88 -11.84 16.58
CA ARG A 234 -5.89 -11.90 15.11
C ARG A 234 -5.82 -10.51 14.49
N MET A 235 -6.66 -9.60 14.98
CA MET A 235 -6.61 -8.21 14.54
C MET A 235 -5.26 -7.59 14.89
N THR A 236 -4.73 -7.78 16.10
CA THR A 236 -3.41 -7.25 16.46
C THR A 236 -2.31 -7.75 15.52
N ILE A 237 -2.31 -9.06 15.18
CA ILE A 237 -1.33 -9.64 14.24
C ILE A 237 -1.41 -8.97 12.87
N GLN A 238 -2.61 -8.75 12.33
CA GLN A 238 -2.77 -8.11 11.01
C GLN A 238 -2.12 -6.73 10.95
N LEU A 239 -2.37 -5.86 11.95
CA LEU A 239 -1.75 -4.53 11.99
C LEU A 239 -0.27 -4.63 12.19
N LEU A 240 0.18 -5.48 13.13
CA LEU A 240 1.59 -5.61 13.41
C LEU A 240 2.35 -6.11 12.18
N SER A 241 1.75 -7.03 11.40
CA SER A 241 2.29 -7.45 10.11
C SER A 241 2.37 -6.28 9.13
N MET A 242 1.32 -5.48 8.96
CA MET A 242 1.37 -4.29 8.08
C MET A 242 2.38 -3.24 8.56
N ALA A 243 2.50 -3.03 9.88
CA ALA A 243 3.47 -2.11 10.46
C ALA A 243 4.91 -2.60 10.28
N ILE A 244 5.17 -3.91 10.41
CA ILE A 244 6.47 -4.50 10.11
C ILE A 244 6.83 -4.27 8.64
N LEU A 245 5.88 -4.45 7.71
CA LEU A 245 6.11 -4.15 6.30
C LEU A 245 6.48 -2.68 6.08
N ALA A 246 5.75 -1.74 6.69
CA ALA A 246 6.06 -0.32 6.60
C ALA A 246 7.45 0.03 7.17
N ILE A 247 7.82 -0.55 8.31
CA ILE A 247 9.13 -0.34 8.93
C ILE A 247 10.26 -0.91 8.06
N ILE A 248 10.04 -2.05 7.40
CA ILE A 248 11.06 -2.69 6.56
C ILE A 248 11.22 -1.96 5.22
N PHE A 249 10.11 -1.58 4.58
CA PHE A 249 10.12 -1.13 3.19
C PHE A 249 10.05 0.40 3.01
N ILE A 250 9.47 1.14 3.97
CA ILE A 250 9.27 2.59 3.82
C ILE A 250 10.22 3.37 4.72
N LEU A 251 10.37 2.96 5.97
CA LEU A 251 11.18 3.71 6.93
C LEU A 251 12.64 3.92 6.48
N PRO A 252 13.33 2.97 5.81
CA PRO A 252 14.68 3.21 5.32
C PRO A 252 14.77 4.35 4.31
N LEU A 253 13.81 4.44 3.38
CA LEU A 253 13.71 5.55 2.41
C LEU A 253 13.59 6.88 3.15
N ASN A 254 12.63 6.98 4.08
CA ASN A 254 12.38 8.21 4.82
C ASN A 254 13.57 8.63 5.70
N LEU A 255 14.35 7.68 6.22
CA LEU A 255 15.55 7.98 6.99
C LEU A 255 16.69 8.50 6.12
N LEU A 256 16.84 7.96 4.89
CA LEU A 256 17.83 8.44 3.93
C LEU A 256 17.50 9.85 3.46
N SER A 257 16.25 10.10 3.03
CA SER A 257 15.83 11.44 2.62
C SER A 257 15.90 12.45 3.78
N LEU A 258 15.64 12.02 5.03
CA LEU A 258 15.86 12.88 6.22
C LEU A 258 17.35 13.20 6.43
N ALA A 259 18.26 12.26 6.15
CA ALA A 259 19.69 12.50 6.25
C ALA A 259 20.14 13.55 5.23
N HIS A 260 19.63 13.49 3.98
CA HIS A 260 19.87 14.53 2.97
C HIS A 260 19.38 15.90 3.42
N LEU A 261 18.16 16.00 3.97
CA LEU A 261 17.66 17.25 4.56
C LEU A 261 18.50 17.77 5.73
N CYS A 262 19.22 16.88 6.43
CA CYS A 262 20.14 17.24 7.52
C CYS A 262 21.56 17.58 7.02
N GLY A 263 21.78 17.68 5.71
CA GLY A 263 23.04 18.09 5.10
C GLY A 263 23.93 16.94 4.63
N LEU A 264 23.41 15.71 4.53
CA LEU A 264 24.11 14.64 3.80
C LEU A 264 24.13 15.00 2.31
N SER A 265 25.33 14.95 1.69
CA SER A 265 25.49 15.22 0.25
C SER A 265 24.56 14.36 -0.59
N GLU A 266 23.94 14.94 -1.62
CA GLU A 266 23.02 14.23 -2.54
C GLU A 266 23.71 13.05 -3.24
N ASP A 267 25.03 13.12 -3.48
CA ASP A 267 25.80 12.02 -4.07
C ASP A 267 25.86 10.76 -3.19
N ILE A 268 25.69 10.90 -1.87
CA ILE A 268 25.83 9.78 -0.93
C ILE A 268 24.48 9.10 -0.75
N GLY A 269 24.28 7.96 -1.40
CA GLY A 269 23.04 7.20 -1.27
C GLY A 269 22.06 7.39 -2.42
N ALA A 270 22.42 8.15 -3.47
CA ALA A 270 21.53 8.40 -4.61
C ALA A 270 21.07 7.10 -5.30
N GLU A 271 22.00 6.15 -5.52
CA GLU A 271 21.65 4.83 -6.07
C GLU A 271 20.76 4.05 -5.09
N GLU A 272 21.14 4.02 -3.82
CA GLU A 272 20.37 3.35 -2.77
C GLU A 272 18.95 3.92 -2.62
N GLU A 273 18.76 5.23 -2.77
CA GLU A 273 17.44 5.87 -2.74
C GLU A 273 16.54 5.35 -3.86
N GLN A 274 17.07 5.19 -5.08
CA GLN A 274 16.32 4.62 -6.20
C GLN A 274 15.92 3.15 -5.95
N TYR A 275 16.82 2.36 -5.34
CA TYR A 275 16.50 1.00 -4.91
C TYR A 275 15.42 0.98 -3.83
N LEU A 276 15.52 1.88 -2.84
CA LEU A 276 14.56 1.99 -1.75
C LEU A 276 13.18 2.42 -2.27
N PHE A 277 13.11 3.37 -3.19
CA PHE A 277 11.87 3.77 -3.85
C PHE A 277 11.23 2.59 -4.59
N TYR A 278 12.03 1.84 -5.36
CA TYR A 278 11.56 0.64 -6.05
C TYR A 278 11.05 -0.45 -5.09
N ILE A 279 11.77 -0.67 -3.98
CA ILE A 279 11.40 -1.64 -2.94
C ILE A 279 10.15 -1.18 -2.17
N ALA A 280 9.92 0.13 -2.04
CA ALA A 280 8.77 0.69 -1.33
C ALA A 280 7.43 0.32 -1.98
N TYR A 281 7.40 -0.05 -3.28
CA TYR A 281 6.21 -0.63 -3.94
C TYR A 281 5.81 -2.00 -3.40
N ILE A 282 6.77 -2.78 -2.90
CA ILE A 282 6.51 -4.10 -2.31
C ILE A 282 5.58 -3.97 -1.10
N PHE A 283 5.63 -2.83 -0.37
CA PHE A 283 4.68 -2.55 0.69
C PHE A 283 3.23 -2.59 0.18
N THR A 284 2.90 -1.81 -0.85
CA THR A 284 1.55 -1.74 -1.43
C THR A 284 1.09 -3.11 -1.92
N PHE A 285 1.95 -3.88 -2.62
CA PHE A 285 1.63 -5.22 -3.10
C PHE A 285 1.35 -6.24 -1.97
N LEU A 286 1.98 -6.09 -0.81
CA LEU A 286 1.85 -7.05 0.29
C LEU A 286 0.67 -6.74 1.22
N ILE A 287 0.17 -5.50 1.27
CA ILE A 287 -0.99 -5.13 2.11
C ILE A 287 -2.21 -6.02 1.89
N PRO A 288 -2.75 -6.16 0.66
CA PRO A 288 -3.96 -6.94 0.44
C PRO A 288 -3.70 -8.43 0.69
N ILE A 289 -2.49 -8.92 0.43
CA ILE A 289 -2.10 -10.31 0.73
C ILE A 289 -2.15 -10.54 2.25
N VAL A 290 -1.51 -9.68 3.04
CA VAL A 290 -1.53 -9.77 4.51
C VAL A 290 -2.95 -9.67 5.05
N CYS A 291 -3.78 -8.79 4.49
CA CYS A 291 -5.18 -8.64 4.87
C CYS A 291 -6.01 -9.90 4.58
N LEU A 292 -5.78 -10.54 3.43
CA LEU A 292 -6.46 -11.78 3.05
C LEU A 292 -6.12 -12.93 3.99
N TYR A 293 -4.83 -13.13 4.28
CA TYR A 293 -4.37 -14.15 5.24
C TYR A 293 -4.88 -13.90 6.65
N SER A 294 -4.99 -12.63 7.05
CA SER A 294 -5.46 -12.25 8.38
C SER A 294 -6.98 -12.33 8.56
N THR A 295 -7.74 -12.56 7.49
CA THR A 295 -9.21 -12.68 7.50
C THR A 295 -9.63 -14.16 7.44
N PRO A 296 -9.66 -14.88 8.58
CA PRO A 296 -9.79 -16.35 8.60
C PRO A 296 -11.14 -16.84 8.10
N GLU A 297 -12.21 -16.06 8.23
CA GLU A 297 -13.54 -16.44 7.70
C GLU A 297 -13.52 -16.50 6.18
N LEU A 298 -12.89 -15.52 5.54
CA LEU A 298 -12.71 -15.48 4.09
C LEU A 298 -11.79 -16.60 3.63
N TYR A 299 -10.63 -16.76 4.29
CA TYR A 299 -9.69 -17.84 3.98
C TYR A 299 -10.33 -19.22 4.08
N LYS A 300 -11.12 -19.48 5.13
CA LYS A 300 -11.87 -20.74 5.29
C LYS A 300 -12.88 -20.97 4.17
N LYS A 301 -13.66 -19.93 3.80
CA LYS A 301 -14.64 -20.03 2.72
C LYS A 301 -13.97 -20.32 1.36
N ILE A 302 -12.85 -19.67 1.08
CA ILE A 302 -12.07 -19.91 -0.15
C ILE A 302 -11.53 -21.34 -0.16
N LYS A 303 -10.86 -21.77 0.92
CA LYS A 303 -10.29 -23.12 1.02
C LYS A 303 -11.37 -24.21 0.90
N MET A 304 -12.52 -24.04 1.57
CA MET A 304 -13.63 -24.99 1.50
C MET A 304 -14.19 -25.09 0.08
N LYS A 305 -14.41 -23.97 -0.60
CA LYS A 305 -14.91 -23.97 -1.99
C LYS A 305 -13.94 -24.64 -2.96
N LEU A 306 -12.63 -24.41 -2.79
CA LEU A 306 -11.58 -25.08 -3.57
C LEU A 306 -11.52 -26.59 -3.30
N TRP A 307 -11.66 -27.01 -2.03
CA TRP A 307 -11.66 -28.42 -1.65
C TRP A 307 -12.91 -29.18 -2.13
N CYS A 308 -14.11 -28.60 -1.97
CA CYS A 308 -15.35 -29.24 -2.45
C CYS A 308 -15.36 -29.41 -3.98
N ARG A 309 -14.81 -28.44 -4.74
CA ARG A 309 -14.65 -28.58 -6.19
C ARG A 309 -13.69 -29.71 -6.57
N ARG A 310 -12.64 -29.94 -5.78
CA ARG A 310 -11.68 -31.03 -6.01
C ARG A 310 -12.29 -32.41 -5.74
N GLN A 311 -13.12 -32.54 -4.68
CA GLN A 311 -13.81 -33.79 -4.37
C GLN A 311 -14.88 -34.15 -5.41
N HIS A 312 -15.66 -33.19 -5.90
CA HIS A 312 -16.66 -33.44 -6.95
C HIS A 312 -16.01 -33.86 -8.28
N ARG A 313 -14.80 -33.41 -8.59
CA ARG A 313 -14.06 -33.82 -9.80
C ARG A 313 -13.52 -35.25 -9.72
N ILE A 314 -13.14 -35.70 -8.53
CA ILE A 314 -12.66 -37.07 -8.31
C ILE A 314 -13.83 -38.06 -8.37
N GLY A 315 -14.99 -37.73 -7.79
CA GLY A 315 -16.16 -38.62 -7.80
C GLY A 315 -16.78 -38.88 -9.18
N VAL A 316 -16.67 -37.95 -10.12
CA VAL A 316 -17.19 -38.13 -11.50
C VAL A 316 -16.30 -39.08 -12.32
N ASN A 317 -14.98 -39.05 -12.10
CA ASN A 317 -14.06 -39.95 -12.82
C ASN A 317 -14.17 -41.40 -12.33
N THR A 318 -14.41 -41.64 -11.04
CA THR A 318 -14.61 -43.00 -10.52
C THR A 318 -15.92 -43.65 -10.98
N ILE A 319 -16.93 -42.87 -11.34
CA ILE A 319 -18.19 -43.39 -11.89
C ILE A 319 -17.98 -43.80 -13.35
N ASN A 320 -17.30 -42.98 -14.17
CA ASN A 320 -17.02 -43.33 -15.57
C ASN A 320 -16.11 -44.55 -15.74
N ASP A 321 -15.13 -44.77 -14.85
CA ASP A 321 -14.29 -45.98 -14.90
C ASP A 321 -15.06 -47.25 -14.50
N ARG A 322 -16.10 -47.14 -13.67
CA ARG A 322 -16.98 -48.29 -13.39
C ARG A 322 -17.88 -48.60 -14.57
N THR A 323 -18.45 -47.59 -15.24
CA THR A 323 -19.35 -47.83 -16.39
C THR A 323 -18.63 -48.47 -17.57
N ASN A 324 -17.34 -48.14 -17.80
CA ASN A 324 -16.57 -48.74 -18.89
C ASN A 324 -16.10 -50.18 -18.62
N ASN A 325 -15.96 -50.59 -17.36
CA ASN A 325 -15.61 -51.97 -17.02
C ASN A 325 -16.82 -52.91 -17.04
N THR A 326 -18.05 -52.42 -16.86
CA THR A 326 -19.27 -53.24 -16.97
C THR A 326 -19.69 -53.54 -18.42
N ILE A 327 -19.11 -52.86 -19.41
CA ILE A 327 -19.42 -53.07 -20.85
C ILE A 327 -18.41 -54.05 -21.50
N ARG A 328 -17.38 -54.48 -20.77
CA ARG A 328 -16.34 -55.41 -21.25
C ARG A 328 -16.46 -56.84 -20.70
N GLN A 329 -17.55 -57.18 -20.04
CA GLN A 329 -17.96 -58.56 -19.74
C GLN A 329 -19.23 -58.85 -20.52
#